data_AF-A0A660S4H6-F1
#
_entry.id   AF-A0A660S4H6-F1
#
_cell.length_a   1.000
_cell.length_b   1.000
_cell.length_c   1.000
_cell.angle_alpha   90.00
_cell.angle_beta   90.00
_cell.angle_gamma   90.00
#
_symmetry.space_group_name_H-M   'P 1'
#
loop_
_entity.id
_entity.type
_entity.pdbx_description
1 polymer ?
#
loop_
_entity_poly.entity_id
_entity_poly.type
_entity_poly.pdbx_seq_one_letter_code
_entity_poly.pdbx_strand_id
1 'polypeptide(L)'
;MEEWVKQILKDEKQKRGEPLEVKKIGQNYYLYQSTTVWVKGENKRKKVSKYIGKLTERGIVRGSRTKRYVRSIYEYGNAKLLIDIINEIIEPLKAAFPDDYGEIMAMGIVKILQPTPLKLIKSRWEKIYLSREIEVSLSPNIISEKLRYIGSDWSAQREFFGYLLRESKYLLFDLSSIVSYSENLKLAEKGYNAEHLYLKQINFALIFSSEHNVPVMIKAIPGSIRDIKSFKHIVRSMGIKSCVVVLDRGFASYNRAELMKEKEIKFILPLRRNFEAIEYELEMEGSFIYRKREINWVKKEVGENFIYLYEDVKLRAEEETTFIEMMEDGKRTRRDMIKERKKFGKIAILSNINGSGEEVYLLYKQRESVEVAFDAMKNELESDKTYLSDDDAVRGYFFISFISLYIYFRILNILRQKNLIGKMSPNE
;
A
#
# COMPACT_ATOMS: atom_id res chain seq x y z
N MET A 1 23.76 -55.32 -13.39
CA MET A 1 22.61 -54.51 -12.92
C MET A 1 22.21 -55.09 -11.57
N GLU A 2 22.06 -54.26 -10.55
CA GLU A 2 21.77 -54.68 -9.17
C GLU A 2 20.41 -55.40 -9.09
N GLU A 3 20.27 -56.34 -8.15
CA GLU A 3 19.12 -57.26 -8.09
C GLU A 3 17.79 -56.50 -7.83
N TRP A 4 17.83 -55.48 -6.98
CA TRP A 4 16.67 -54.63 -6.69
C TRP A 4 16.20 -53.83 -7.94
N VAL A 5 17.13 -53.43 -8.83
CA VAL A 5 16.81 -52.71 -10.08
C VAL A 5 16.07 -53.63 -11.04
N LYS A 6 16.48 -54.90 -11.14
CA LYS A 6 15.81 -55.90 -11.98
C LYS A 6 14.39 -56.19 -11.48
N GLN A 7 14.22 -56.29 -10.16
CA GLN A 7 12.92 -56.53 -9.54
C GLN A 7 11.94 -55.39 -9.83
N ILE A 8 12.34 -54.14 -9.58
CA ILE A 8 11.50 -52.96 -9.87
C ILE A 8 11.18 -52.85 -11.37
N LEU A 9 12.13 -53.16 -12.25
CA LEU A 9 11.89 -53.17 -13.69
C LEU A 9 10.86 -54.23 -14.10
N LYS A 10 10.88 -55.41 -13.49
CA LYS A 10 9.91 -56.49 -13.75
C LYS A 10 8.51 -56.10 -13.29
N ASP A 11 8.40 -55.54 -12.08
CA ASP A 11 7.14 -55.09 -11.51
C ASP A 11 6.52 -53.96 -12.35
N GLU A 12 7.33 -53.01 -12.83
CA GLU A 12 6.86 -51.90 -13.66
C GLU A 12 6.49 -52.33 -15.08
N LYS A 13 7.18 -53.32 -15.65
CA LYS A 13 6.78 -53.93 -16.92
C LYS A 13 5.42 -54.62 -16.79
N GLN A 14 5.20 -55.34 -15.69
CA GLN A 14 3.93 -56.02 -15.44
C GLN A 14 2.78 -55.03 -15.19
N LYS A 15 3.04 -53.92 -14.48
CA LYS A 15 2.04 -52.88 -14.21
C LYS A 15 1.64 -52.07 -15.44
N ARG A 16 2.59 -51.76 -16.33
CA ARG A 16 2.37 -50.81 -17.43
C ARG A 16 2.11 -51.49 -18.78
N GLY A 17 2.60 -52.71 -18.98
CA GLY A 17 2.53 -53.39 -20.29
C GLY A 17 3.36 -52.70 -21.39
N GLU A 18 4.27 -51.80 -21.01
CA GLU A 18 5.06 -51.00 -21.94
C GLU A 18 6.51 -51.49 -22.06
N PRO A 19 7.17 -51.29 -23.21
CA PRO A 19 8.60 -51.55 -23.37
C PRO A 19 9.43 -50.57 -22.53
N LEU A 20 9.94 -51.05 -21.39
CA LEU A 20 10.76 -50.26 -20.46
C LEU A 20 12.25 -50.64 -20.54
N GLU A 21 13.11 -49.64 -20.41
CA GLU A 21 14.56 -49.74 -20.40
C GLU A 21 15.14 -48.99 -19.19
N VAL A 22 16.17 -49.57 -18.56
CA VAL A 22 16.94 -48.91 -17.50
C VAL A 22 18.28 -48.46 -18.04
N LYS A 23 18.63 -47.19 -17.82
CA LYS A 23 19.96 -46.65 -18.13
C LYS A 23 20.69 -46.29 -16.84
N LYS A 24 21.94 -46.73 -16.72
CA LYS A 24 22.85 -46.31 -15.65
C LYS A 24 23.57 -45.05 -16.11
N ILE A 25 23.45 -43.95 -15.36
CA ILE A 25 24.15 -42.69 -15.63
C ILE A 25 24.88 -42.30 -14.34
N GLY A 26 26.22 -42.39 -14.37
CA GLY A 26 27.05 -42.29 -13.17
C GLY A 26 26.76 -43.45 -12.19
N GLN A 27 26.50 -43.11 -10.93
CA GLN A 27 26.11 -44.09 -9.89
C GLN A 27 24.60 -44.36 -9.81
N ASN A 28 23.79 -43.69 -10.64
CA ASN A 28 22.32 -43.74 -10.52
C ASN A 28 21.68 -44.56 -11.65
N TYR A 29 20.53 -45.18 -11.35
CA TYR A 29 19.69 -45.89 -12.30
C TYR A 29 18.44 -45.07 -12.67
N TYR A 30 18.09 -45.05 -13.95
CA TYR A 30 16.97 -44.26 -14.48
C TYR A 30 16.09 -45.10 -15.40
N LEU A 31 14.77 -44.96 -15.26
CA LEU A 31 13.80 -45.69 -16.05
C LEU A 31 13.33 -44.86 -17.24
N TYR A 32 13.30 -45.49 -18.41
CA TYR A 32 12.82 -44.91 -19.67
C TYR A 32 11.80 -45.83 -20.33
N GLN A 33 10.83 -45.23 -21.00
CA GLN A 33 9.96 -45.88 -21.97
C GLN A 33 10.69 -45.94 -23.32
N SER A 34 10.81 -47.10 -23.93
CA SER A 34 11.51 -47.30 -25.19
C SER A 34 10.53 -47.52 -26.33
N THR A 35 10.39 -46.54 -27.22
CA THR A 35 9.57 -46.63 -28.44
C THR A 35 10.43 -46.46 -29.69
N THR A 36 10.01 -47.01 -30.82
CA THR A 36 10.64 -46.73 -32.12
C THR A 36 9.81 -45.71 -32.89
N VAL A 37 10.44 -44.64 -33.36
CA VAL A 37 9.81 -43.61 -34.19
C VAL A 37 10.43 -43.64 -35.59
N TRP A 38 9.61 -43.49 -36.63
CA TRP A 38 10.08 -43.38 -38.01
C TRP A 38 10.65 -41.98 -38.25
N VAL A 39 11.90 -41.88 -38.71
CA VAL A 39 12.53 -40.59 -39.00
C VAL A 39 12.49 -40.36 -40.51
N LYS A 40 11.60 -39.45 -40.94
CA LYS A 40 11.46 -39.07 -42.36
C LYS A 40 12.69 -38.25 -42.77
N GLY A 41 13.51 -38.80 -43.68
CA GLY A 41 14.80 -38.26 -44.11
C GLY A 41 15.93 -39.29 -44.11
N GLU A 42 15.93 -40.23 -43.17
CA GLU A 42 16.93 -41.32 -43.07
C GLU A 42 16.35 -42.71 -43.42
N ASN A 43 15.05 -42.79 -43.76
CA ASN A 43 14.29 -44.00 -44.13
C ASN A 43 14.51 -45.21 -43.20
N LYS A 44 14.67 -44.96 -41.89
CA LYS A 44 14.87 -46.00 -40.86
C LYS A 44 14.10 -45.72 -39.58
N ARG A 45 13.76 -46.77 -38.84
CA ARG A 45 13.21 -46.67 -37.48
C ARG A 45 14.32 -46.34 -36.49
N LYS A 46 14.17 -45.28 -35.71
CA LYS A 46 15.12 -44.91 -34.64
C LYS A 46 14.48 -45.18 -33.29
N LYS A 47 15.23 -45.86 -32.42
CA LYS A 47 14.83 -46.07 -31.02
C LYS A 47 14.90 -44.73 -30.27
N VAL A 48 13.81 -44.34 -29.65
CA VAL A 48 13.66 -43.14 -28.83
C VAL A 48 13.25 -43.56 -27.42
N SER A 49 14.04 -43.12 -26.43
CA SER A 49 13.77 -43.41 -25.02
C SER A 49 13.18 -42.17 -24.33
N LYS A 50 11.95 -42.25 -23.79
CA LYS A 50 11.29 -41.18 -23.02
C LYS A 50 11.51 -41.40 -21.52
N TYR A 51 12.02 -40.40 -20.81
CA TYR A 51 12.34 -40.49 -19.38
C TYR A 51 11.07 -40.62 -18.51
N ILE A 52 11.08 -41.56 -17.55
CA ILE A 52 9.98 -41.78 -16.59
C ILE A 52 10.37 -41.29 -15.18
N GLY A 53 11.57 -41.62 -14.71
CA GLY A 53 12.00 -41.28 -13.35
C GLY A 53 13.33 -41.91 -12.94
N LYS A 54 13.84 -41.52 -11.77
CA LYS A 54 15.01 -42.12 -11.13
C LYS A 54 14.57 -43.35 -10.32
N LEU A 55 15.31 -44.45 -10.44
CA LEU A 55 15.11 -45.65 -9.65
C LEU A 55 15.83 -45.52 -8.31
N THR A 56 15.13 -45.87 -7.25
CA THR A 56 15.63 -46.00 -5.87
C THR A 56 15.14 -47.32 -5.30
N GLU A 57 15.78 -47.86 -4.26
CA GLU A 57 15.34 -49.11 -3.62
C GLU A 57 13.89 -49.08 -3.14
N ARG A 58 13.36 -47.88 -2.87
CA ARG A 58 11.97 -47.63 -2.44
C ARG A 58 10.98 -47.41 -3.60
N GLY A 59 11.43 -47.41 -4.86
CA GLY A 59 10.59 -47.22 -6.05
C GLY A 59 11.05 -46.12 -7.02
N ILE A 60 10.16 -45.69 -7.91
CA ILE A 60 10.45 -44.65 -8.93
C ILE A 60 10.16 -43.25 -8.38
N VAL A 61 11.17 -42.40 -8.35
CA VAL A 61 11.02 -40.96 -8.09
C VAL A 61 10.96 -40.21 -9.42
N ARG A 62 9.80 -39.62 -9.75
CA ARG A 62 9.66 -38.75 -10.93
C ARG A 62 10.45 -37.46 -10.67
N GLY A 63 11.47 -37.20 -11.49
CA GLY A 63 12.27 -35.99 -11.34
C GLY A 63 11.46 -34.75 -11.73
N SER A 64 11.11 -33.89 -10.76
CA SER A 64 10.86 -32.49 -11.06
C SER A 64 12.21 -31.88 -11.46
N ARG A 65 12.32 -31.36 -12.68
CA ARG A 65 13.48 -30.54 -13.07
C ARG A 65 13.38 -29.18 -12.37
N THR A 66 13.51 -29.14 -11.06
CA THR A 66 13.85 -27.89 -10.37
C THR A 66 15.37 -27.81 -10.40
N LYS A 67 15.94 -27.07 -11.36
CA LYS A 67 17.35 -26.68 -11.29
C LYS A 67 17.53 -25.89 -9.98
N ARG A 68 17.97 -26.56 -8.91
CA ARG A 68 18.47 -25.87 -7.71
C ARG A 68 19.79 -25.24 -8.11
N TYR A 69 19.75 -23.97 -8.50
CA TYR A 69 20.95 -23.14 -8.44
C TYR A 69 21.31 -23.03 -6.96
N VAL A 70 22.39 -23.71 -6.55
CA VAL A 70 22.94 -23.53 -5.20
C VAL A 70 23.50 -22.13 -5.18
N ARG A 71 22.70 -21.17 -4.72
CA ARG A 71 23.11 -19.78 -4.53
C ARG A 71 23.90 -19.71 -3.22
N SER A 72 25.12 -19.18 -3.29
CA SER A 72 26.04 -19.05 -2.14
C SER A 72 26.16 -17.62 -1.63
N ILE A 73 25.68 -16.64 -2.38
CA ILE A 73 25.76 -15.21 -2.05
C ILE A 73 24.37 -14.70 -1.71
N TYR A 74 24.27 -14.05 -0.55
CA TYR A 74 23.02 -13.52 0.00
C TYR A 74 23.19 -12.07 0.46
N GLU A 75 22.12 -11.29 0.34
CA GLU A 75 22.00 -9.96 0.95
C GLU A 75 21.57 -10.13 2.43
N TYR A 76 22.34 -9.57 3.37
CA TYR A 76 22.08 -9.74 4.82
C TYR A 76 21.72 -8.43 5.52
N GLY A 77 22.57 -7.40 5.46
CA GLY A 77 22.44 -6.18 6.28
C GLY A 77 21.07 -5.52 6.19
N ASN A 78 20.61 -5.22 4.97
CA ASN A 78 19.32 -4.58 4.74
C ASN A 78 18.17 -5.46 5.24
N ALA A 79 18.24 -6.77 5.01
CA ALA A 79 17.21 -7.70 5.43
C ALA A 79 17.13 -7.87 6.94
N LYS A 80 18.28 -7.85 7.63
CA LYS A 80 18.33 -7.94 9.09
C LYS A 80 17.69 -6.73 9.77
N LEU A 81 17.89 -5.53 9.22
CA LEU A 81 17.20 -4.34 9.70
C LEU A 81 15.67 -4.47 9.53
N LEU A 82 15.21 -4.91 8.36
CA LEU A 82 13.78 -5.00 8.07
C LEU A 82 13.06 -6.06 8.90
N ILE A 83 13.70 -7.19 9.22
CA ILE A 83 13.10 -8.18 10.12
C ILE A 83 12.98 -7.63 11.55
N ASP A 84 13.98 -6.89 12.03
CA ASP A 84 13.91 -6.31 13.38
C ASP A 84 12.78 -5.27 13.48
N ILE A 85 12.52 -4.52 12.41
CA ILE A 85 11.39 -3.59 12.32
C ILE A 85 10.05 -4.32 12.23
N ILE A 86 9.94 -5.35 11.37
CA ILE A 86 8.65 -6.04 11.17
C ILE A 86 8.25 -6.90 12.37
N ASN A 87 9.22 -7.33 13.19
CA ASN A 87 8.97 -8.06 14.43
C ASN A 87 8.06 -7.31 15.41
N GLU A 88 7.96 -5.99 15.30
CA GLU A 88 7.05 -5.17 16.11
C GLU A 88 5.56 -5.43 15.79
N ILE A 89 5.26 -5.93 14.60
CA ILE A 89 3.91 -6.23 14.14
C ILE A 89 3.72 -7.71 13.76
N ILE A 90 4.71 -8.57 14.04
CA ILE A 90 4.67 -9.97 13.61
C ILE A 90 3.64 -10.79 14.41
N GLU A 91 3.55 -10.57 15.72
CA GLU A 91 2.58 -11.26 16.58
C GLU A 91 1.12 -10.92 16.22
N PRO A 92 0.72 -9.65 16.05
CA PRO A 92 -0.63 -9.34 15.58
C PRO A 92 -0.87 -9.82 14.14
N LEU A 93 0.16 -9.83 13.28
CA LEU A 93 0.04 -10.39 11.93
C LEU A 93 -0.19 -11.91 11.96
N LYS A 94 0.49 -12.62 12.86
CA LYS A 94 0.36 -14.07 13.06
C LYS A 94 -0.97 -14.45 13.71
N ALA A 95 -1.50 -13.61 14.61
CA ALA A 95 -2.84 -13.80 15.15
C ALA A 95 -3.91 -13.71 14.05
N ALA A 96 -3.80 -12.72 13.16
CA ALA A 96 -4.74 -12.52 12.07
C ALA A 96 -4.57 -13.52 10.91
N PHE A 97 -3.33 -13.88 10.56
CA PHE A 97 -2.99 -14.73 9.41
C PHE A 97 -2.03 -15.85 9.82
N PRO A 98 -2.46 -16.82 10.65
CA PRO A 98 -1.57 -17.83 11.24
C PRO A 98 -0.84 -18.71 10.22
N ASP A 99 -1.48 -18.97 9.08
CA ASP A 99 -0.93 -19.81 8.01
C ASP A 99 -0.19 -19.02 6.92
N ASP A 100 -0.26 -17.68 6.95
CA ASP A 100 0.13 -16.80 5.84
C ASP A 100 1.03 -15.62 6.24
N TYR A 101 1.25 -15.39 7.53
CA TYR A 101 2.05 -14.27 8.03
C TYR A 101 3.48 -14.27 7.46
N GLY A 102 4.07 -15.45 7.22
CA GLY A 102 5.40 -15.60 6.63
C GLY A 102 5.46 -15.05 5.21
N GLU A 103 4.53 -15.47 4.35
CA GLU A 103 4.36 -14.98 2.98
C GLU A 103 4.07 -13.48 2.95
N ILE A 104 3.20 -12.99 3.85
CA ILE A 104 2.86 -11.56 3.94
C ILE A 104 4.10 -10.73 4.28
N MET A 105 4.83 -11.12 5.32
CA MET A 105 6.08 -10.49 5.71
C MET A 105 7.09 -10.52 4.56
N ALA A 106 7.31 -11.68 3.94
CA ALA A 106 8.29 -11.82 2.87
C ALA A 106 7.96 -10.94 1.66
N MET A 107 6.68 -10.87 1.26
CA MET A 107 6.24 -9.97 0.20
C MET A 107 6.43 -8.49 0.58
N GLY A 108 6.13 -8.12 1.82
CA GLY A 108 6.34 -6.76 2.32
C GLY A 108 7.83 -6.35 2.33
N ILE A 109 8.71 -7.22 2.84
CA ILE A 109 10.16 -7.02 2.86
C ILE A 109 10.72 -6.89 1.44
N VAL A 110 10.28 -7.73 0.51
CA VAL A 110 10.74 -7.64 -0.89
C VAL A 110 10.32 -6.32 -1.52
N LYS A 111 9.08 -5.86 -1.27
CA LYS A 111 8.56 -4.63 -1.85
C LYS A 111 9.25 -3.37 -1.33
N ILE A 112 9.60 -3.30 -0.04
CA ILE A 112 10.37 -2.18 0.50
C ILE A 112 11.81 -2.17 0.00
N LEU A 113 12.46 -3.33 -0.15
CA LEU A 113 13.83 -3.41 -0.65
C LEU A 113 13.96 -3.00 -2.12
N GLN A 114 12.96 -3.33 -2.91
CA GLN A 114 12.93 -2.98 -4.32
C GLN A 114 11.48 -3.07 -4.84
N PRO A 115 10.97 -2.02 -5.50
CA PRO A 115 9.73 -2.10 -6.27
C PRO A 115 9.83 -3.21 -7.32
N THR A 116 9.22 -4.36 -7.03
CA THR A 116 9.42 -5.60 -7.78
C THR A 116 8.08 -6.11 -8.28
N PRO A 117 7.93 -6.40 -9.59
CA PRO A 117 6.74 -7.05 -10.12
C PRO A 117 6.44 -8.37 -9.39
N LEU A 118 5.16 -8.67 -9.14
CA LEU A 118 4.74 -9.86 -8.36
C LEU A 118 5.41 -11.17 -8.81
N LYS A 119 5.55 -11.36 -10.13
CA LYS A 119 6.19 -12.55 -10.73
C LYS A 119 7.67 -12.73 -10.37
N LEU A 120 8.35 -11.68 -9.92
CA LEU A 120 9.77 -11.67 -9.57
C LEU A 120 10.03 -11.73 -8.05
N ILE A 121 8.99 -11.63 -7.22
CA ILE A 121 9.11 -11.65 -5.76
C ILE A 121 9.90 -12.87 -5.27
N LYS A 122 9.59 -14.07 -5.79
CA LYS A 122 10.34 -15.29 -5.45
C LYS A 122 11.84 -15.14 -5.66
N SER A 123 12.22 -14.67 -6.84
CA SER A 123 13.62 -14.56 -7.25
C SER A 123 14.38 -13.58 -6.36
N ARG A 124 13.70 -12.49 -5.94
CA ARG A 124 14.24 -11.48 -5.02
C ARG A 124 14.34 -12.01 -3.60
N TRP A 125 13.31 -12.68 -3.09
CA TRP A 125 13.33 -13.32 -1.77
C TRP A 125 14.49 -14.32 -1.64
N GLU A 126 14.69 -15.16 -2.64
CA GLU A 126 15.79 -16.12 -2.69
C GLU A 126 17.19 -15.48 -2.76
N LYS A 127 17.31 -14.15 -2.94
CA LYS A 127 18.60 -13.43 -2.83
C LYS A 127 18.88 -12.96 -1.41
N ILE A 128 17.85 -12.87 -0.58
CA ILE A 128 17.94 -12.36 0.78
C ILE A 128 18.28 -13.52 1.72
N TYR A 129 19.20 -13.29 2.67
CA TYR A 129 19.62 -14.34 3.60
C TYR A 129 18.45 -14.89 4.43
N LEU A 130 17.45 -14.07 4.76
CA LEU A 130 16.23 -14.50 5.47
C LEU A 130 15.52 -15.70 4.81
N SER A 131 15.67 -15.91 3.50
CA SER A 131 15.14 -17.10 2.82
C SER A 131 15.73 -18.43 3.31
N ARG A 132 16.83 -18.38 4.06
CA ARG A 132 17.46 -19.53 4.74
C ARG A 132 16.84 -19.84 6.10
N GLU A 133 16.26 -18.83 6.74
CA GLU A 133 15.71 -18.90 8.09
C GLU A 133 14.19 -19.09 8.06
N ILE A 134 13.54 -18.57 7.03
CA ILE A 134 12.08 -18.53 6.92
C ILE A 134 11.67 -19.21 5.61
N GLU A 135 11.01 -20.35 5.75
CA GLU A 135 10.49 -21.13 4.62
C GLU A 135 9.12 -20.59 4.21
N VAL A 136 9.04 -20.04 2.99
CA VAL A 136 7.81 -19.45 2.42
C VAL A 136 7.64 -19.85 0.96
N SER A 137 6.40 -19.95 0.52
CA SER A 137 6.06 -20.38 -0.83
C SER A 137 5.67 -19.21 -1.74
N LEU A 138 6.66 -18.60 -2.39
CA LEU A 138 6.45 -17.37 -3.18
C LEU A 138 6.33 -17.59 -4.70
N SER A 139 5.93 -18.78 -5.17
CA SER A 139 5.76 -18.96 -6.63
C SER A 139 4.66 -18.03 -7.16
N PRO A 140 4.72 -17.56 -8.43
CA PRO A 140 3.74 -16.61 -8.97
C PRO A 140 2.28 -17.04 -8.77
N ASN A 141 1.99 -18.34 -8.95
CA ASN A 141 0.65 -18.89 -8.75
C ASN A 141 0.21 -18.79 -7.29
N ILE A 142 1.12 -19.10 -6.36
CA ILE A 142 0.84 -19.04 -4.92
C ILE A 142 0.67 -17.59 -4.48
N ILE A 143 1.51 -16.66 -4.95
CA ILE A 143 1.32 -15.23 -4.69
C ILE A 143 -0.07 -14.78 -5.15
N SER A 144 -0.48 -15.12 -6.38
CA SER A 144 -1.81 -14.76 -6.87
C SER A 144 -2.94 -15.36 -6.02
N GLU A 145 -2.78 -16.60 -5.53
CA GLU A 145 -3.74 -17.25 -4.63
C GLU A 145 -3.80 -16.56 -3.27
N LYS A 146 -2.65 -16.30 -2.65
CA LYS A 146 -2.54 -15.65 -1.35
C LYS A 146 -3.08 -14.23 -1.37
N LEU A 147 -2.80 -13.45 -2.43
CA LEU A 147 -3.39 -12.11 -2.57
C LEU A 147 -4.92 -12.14 -2.58
N ARG A 148 -5.53 -13.11 -3.27
CA ARG A 148 -7.00 -13.27 -3.25
C ARG A 148 -7.50 -13.66 -1.85
N TYR A 149 -6.83 -14.60 -1.20
CA TYR A 149 -7.22 -15.05 0.14
C TYR A 149 -7.12 -13.93 1.18
N ILE A 150 -5.96 -13.25 1.26
CA ILE A 150 -5.74 -12.12 2.16
C ILE A 150 -6.77 -11.03 1.90
N GLY A 151 -7.04 -10.73 0.62
CA GLY A 151 -7.96 -9.68 0.22
C GLY A 151 -9.43 -9.96 0.49
N SER A 152 -9.85 -11.23 0.44
CA SER A 152 -11.23 -11.64 0.71
C SER A 152 -11.50 -11.81 2.21
N ASP A 153 -10.47 -12.12 3.02
CA ASP A 153 -10.60 -12.24 4.47
C ASP A 153 -10.59 -10.88 5.19
N TRP A 154 -11.73 -10.21 5.14
CA TRP A 154 -11.93 -8.96 5.86
C TRP A 154 -11.85 -9.12 7.40
N SER A 155 -12.16 -10.31 7.92
CA SER A 155 -12.13 -10.55 9.37
C SER A 155 -10.69 -10.50 9.88
N ALA A 156 -9.79 -11.23 9.22
CA ALA A 156 -8.36 -11.21 9.52
C ALA A 156 -7.75 -9.82 9.35
N GLN A 157 -8.07 -9.13 8.24
CA GLN A 157 -7.62 -7.74 8.04
C GLN A 157 -8.09 -6.81 9.17
N ARG A 158 -9.35 -6.93 9.59
CA ARG A 158 -9.94 -6.12 10.67
C ARG A 158 -9.28 -6.42 12.01
N GLU A 159 -8.94 -7.67 12.29
CA GLU A 159 -8.20 -8.05 13.50
C GLU A 159 -6.82 -7.38 13.54
N PHE A 160 -6.05 -7.51 12.45
CA PHE A 160 -4.72 -6.91 12.33
C PHE A 160 -4.75 -5.37 12.40
N PHE A 161 -5.59 -4.72 11.59
CA PHE A 161 -5.71 -3.26 11.62
C PHE A 161 -6.31 -2.76 12.94
N GLY A 162 -7.21 -3.54 13.54
CA GLY A 162 -7.78 -3.26 14.85
C GLY A 162 -6.72 -3.18 15.95
N TYR A 163 -5.67 -4.01 15.87
CA TYR A 163 -4.51 -3.90 16.76
C TYR A 163 -3.81 -2.54 16.62
N LEU A 164 -3.41 -2.17 15.39
CA LEU A 164 -2.69 -0.91 15.14
C LEU A 164 -3.51 0.35 15.45
N LEU A 165 -4.82 0.29 15.22
CA LEU A 165 -5.75 1.38 15.50
C LEU A 165 -5.93 1.61 17.01
N ARG A 166 -5.96 0.56 17.84
CA ARG A 166 -6.14 0.67 19.30
C ARG A 166 -5.01 1.42 19.98
N GLU A 167 -3.82 1.40 19.40
CA GLU A 167 -2.65 2.09 19.95
C GLU A 167 -2.64 3.59 19.65
N SER A 168 -3.59 4.12 18.86
CA SER A 168 -3.52 5.48 18.31
C SER A 168 -4.74 6.33 18.66
N LYS A 169 -4.51 7.53 19.23
CA LYS A 169 -5.60 8.48 19.58
C LYS A 169 -5.92 9.47 18.47
N TYR A 170 -4.92 9.85 17.68
CA TYR A 170 -5.05 10.85 16.62
C TYR A 170 -4.84 10.16 15.26
N LEU A 171 -5.92 10.02 14.48
CA LEU A 171 -5.86 9.38 13.17
C LEU A 171 -6.21 10.35 12.06
N LEU A 172 -5.24 10.58 11.21
CA LEU A 172 -5.42 11.33 9.99
C LEU A 172 -6.00 10.40 8.93
N PHE A 173 -6.92 10.92 8.13
CA PHE A 173 -7.58 10.15 7.08
C PHE A 173 -7.48 10.92 5.78
N ASP A 174 -7.00 10.24 4.75
CA ASP A 174 -7.04 10.83 3.42
C ASP A 174 -7.42 9.77 2.39
N LEU A 175 -8.03 10.23 1.30
CA LEU A 175 -8.39 9.40 0.16
C LEU A 175 -7.47 9.74 -1.00
N SER A 176 -6.94 8.71 -1.62
CA SER A 176 -6.22 8.83 -2.87
C SER A 176 -6.82 7.87 -3.90
N SER A 177 -6.51 8.11 -5.17
CA SER A 177 -6.90 7.23 -6.26
C SER A 177 -5.70 6.79 -7.09
N ILE A 178 -5.87 5.62 -7.72
CA ILE A 178 -4.97 5.04 -8.71
C ILE A 178 -5.81 4.72 -9.94
N VAL A 179 -5.29 5.05 -11.12
CA VAL A 179 -5.94 4.74 -12.39
C VAL A 179 -5.79 3.26 -12.70
N SER A 180 -6.85 2.63 -13.19
CA SER A 180 -6.81 1.25 -13.66
C SER A 180 -7.43 1.11 -15.04
N TYR A 181 -6.71 0.44 -15.93
CA TYR A 181 -7.17 0.09 -17.28
C TYR A 181 -7.83 -1.29 -17.33
N SER A 182 -7.92 -1.99 -16.20
CA SER A 182 -8.52 -3.32 -16.15
C SER A 182 -10.02 -3.24 -16.35
N GLU A 183 -10.55 -4.02 -17.30
CA GLU A 183 -12.00 -4.07 -17.57
C GLU A 183 -12.76 -4.90 -16.53
N ASN A 184 -12.07 -5.83 -15.85
CA ASN A 184 -12.67 -6.84 -14.97
C ASN A 184 -12.77 -6.43 -13.50
N LEU A 185 -12.17 -5.30 -13.11
CA LEU A 185 -12.25 -4.80 -11.74
C LEU A 185 -13.55 -4.05 -11.51
N LYS A 186 -14.36 -4.51 -10.54
CA LYS A 186 -15.57 -3.78 -10.12
C LYS A 186 -15.22 -2.61 -9.22
N LEU A 187 -14.09 -2.69 -8.50
CA LEU A 187 -13.55 -1.55 -7.76
C LEU A 187 -13.15 -0.37 -8.67
N ALA A 188 -12.80 -0.66 -9.92
CA ALA A 188 -12.40 0.34 -10.90
C ALA A 188 -13.63 0.99 -11.53
N GLU A 189 -14.09 2.09 -10.92
CA GLU A 189 -15.27 2.83 -11.37
C GLU A 189 -14.89 4.22 -11.86
N LYS A 190 -15.81 4.86 -12.59
CA LYS A 190 -15.62 6.26 -13.00
C LYS A 190 -15.56 7.15 -11.77
N GLY A 191 -14.50 7.94 -11.66
CA GLY A 191 -14.35 8.97 -10.65
C GLY A 191 -13.94 10.30 -11.27
N TYR A 192 -13.87 11.36 -10.46
CA TYR A 192 -13.55 12.70 -10.94
C TYR A 192 -12.03 12.89 -11.16
N ASN A 193 -11.61 12.81 -12.41
CA ASN A 193 -10.28 13.20 -12.85
C ASN A 193 -10.26 14.71 -13.16
N ALA A 194 -9.25 15.45 -12.71
CA ALA A 194 -9.12 16.89 -12.95
C ALA A 194 -9.06 17.23 -14.45
N GLU A 195 -8.60 16.28 -15.28
CA GLU A 195 -8.53 16.42 -16.74
C GLU A 195 -9.78 15.90 -17.47
N HIS A 196 -10.83 15.50 -16.75
CA HIS A 196 -12.05 14.89 -17.31
C HIS A 196 -11.80 13.67 -18.23
N LEU A 197 -10.64 13.03 -18.14
CA LEU A 197 -10.33 11.82 -18.88
C LEU A 197 -11.25 10.66 -18.42
N TYR A 198 -11.80 9.91 -19.38
CA TYR A 198 -12.70 8.76 -19.16
C TYR A 198 -11.98 7.52 -18.60
N LEU A 199 -11.17 7.68 -17.56
CA LEU A 199 -10.38 6.61 -16.97
C LEU A 199 -11.05 6.08 -15.69
N LYS A 200 -11.18 4.75 -15.60
CA LYS A 200 -11.61 4.09 -14.37
C LYS A 200 -10.52 4.22 -13.32
N GLN A 201 -10.91 4.40 -12.07
CA GLN A 201 -9.98 4.53 -10.95
C GLN A 201 -10.42 3.65 -9.78
N ILE A 202 -9.47 3.27 -8.95
CA ILE A 202 -9.69 2.61 -7.66
C ILE A 202 -9.32 3.65 -6.60
N ASN A 203 -10.24 3.92 -5.69
CA ASN A 203 -9.95 4.78 -4.55
C ASN A 203 -9.40 3.93 -3.41
N PHE A 204 -8.60 4.53 -2.55
CA PHE A 204 -8.16 3.89 -1.33
C PHE A 204 -8.05 4.91 -0.22
N ALA A 205 -8.45 4.45 0.96
CA ALA A 205 -8.32 5.16 2.20
C ALA A 205 -7.03 4.76 2.89
N LEU A 206 -6.28 5.75 3.36
CA LEU A 206 -5.18 5.55 4.29
C LEU A 206 -5.54 6.21 5.62
N ILE A 207 -5.39 5.45 6.69
CA ILE A 207 -5.46 5.95 8.06
C ILE A 207 -4.05 5.99 8.60
N PHE A 208 -3.64 7.14 9.13
CA PHE A 208 -2.30 7.38 9.63
C PHE A 208 -2.35 7.86 11.07
N SER A 209 -1.54 7.26 11.94
CA SER A 209 -1.39 7.70 13.32
C SER A 209 -0.43 8.89 13.38
N SER A 210 -0.91 10.07 13.76
CA SER A 210 -0.03 11.23 13.92
C SER A 210 0.80 11.18 15.20
N GLU A 211 0.35 10.41 16.19
CA GLU A 211 1.07 10.14 17.43
C GLU A 211 2.31 9.28 17.16
N HIS A 212 2.13 8.15 16.49
CA HIS A 212 3.21 7.20 16.20
C HIS A 212 3.94 7.48 14.89
N ASN A 213 3.45 8.44 14.09
CA ASN A 213 3.97 8.77 12.76
C ASN A 213 4.11 7.54 11.83
N VAL A 214 3.07 6.70 11.78
CA VAL A 214 3.01 5.49 10.95
C VAL A 214 1.62 5.30 10.35
N PRO A 215 1.51 4.66 9.16
CA PRO A 215 0.21 4.20 8.67
C PRO A 215 -0.33 3.10 9.59
N VAL A 216 -1.63 3.09 9.84
CA VAL A 216 -2.29 2.08 10.70
C VAL A 216 -3.38 1.28 9.98
N MET A 217 -3.89 1.78 8.85
CA MET A 217 -4.82 1.04 8.02
C MET A 217 -4.77 1.52 6.56
N ILE A 218 -4.89 0.59 5.61
CA ILE A 218 -5.25 0.92 4.22
C ILE A 218 -6.52 0.16 3.84
N LYS A 219 -7.37 0.75 3.00
CA LYS A 219 -8.53 0.06 2.44
C LYS A 219 -8.81 0.50 1.01
N ALA A 220 -8.95 -0.47 0.10
CA ALA A 220 -9.42 -0.22 -1.25
C ALA A 220 -10.95 0.00 -1.27
N ILE A 221 -11.40 0.98 -2.04
CA ILE A 221 -12.79 1.46 -2.13
C ILE A 221 -13.13 1.69 -3.62
N PRO A 222 -14.37 1.46 -4.06
CA PRO A 222 -14.80 1.78 -5.41
C PRO A 222 -14.47 3.22 -5.85
N GLY A 223 -14.07 3.38 -7.12
CA GLY A 223 -13.64 4.65 -7.70
C GLY A 223 -14.65 5.81 -7.67
N SER A 224 -15.95 5.48 -7.65
CA SER A 224 -17.05 6.45 -7.59
C SER A 224 -17.20 7.09 -6.20
N ILE A 225 -16.66 6.43 -5.17
CA ILE A 225 -16.89 6.77 -3.78
C ILE A 225 -15.87 7.79 -3.31
N ARG A 226 -16.33 9.00 -2.98
CA ARG A 226 -15.51 10.11 -2.46
C ARG A 226 -16.06 10.72 -1.17
N ASP A 227 -16.97 10.01 -0.53
CA ASP A 227 -17.85 10.58 0.48
C ASP A 227 -17.40 10.27 1.91
N ILE A 228 -17.81 11.17 2.81
CA ILE A 228 -17.63 10.99 4.25
C ILE A 228 -18.37 9.75 4.76
N LYS A 229 -19.41 9.28 4.06
CA LYS A 229 -20.19 8.10 4.48
C LYS A 229 -19.35 6.83 4.45
N SER A 230 -18.51 6.68 3.43
CA SER A 230 -17.61 5.54 3.34
C SER A 230 -16.55 5.57 4.45
N PHE A 231 -16.09 6.76 4.80
CA PHE A 231 -15.28 6.95 5.99
C PHE A 231 -16.02 6.58 7.28
N LYS A 232 -17.25 7.07 7.49
CA LYS A 232 -18.09 6.70 8.65
C LYS A 232 -18.30 5.20 8.74
N HIS A 233 -18.52 4.53 7.61
CA HIS A 233 -18.65 3.08 7.56
C HIS A 233 -17.34 2.39 7.99
N ILE A 234 -16.18 2.88 7.54
CA ILE A 234 -14.88 2.39 7.99
C ILE A 234 -14.71 2.57 9.50
N VAL A 235 -14.92 3.79 10.03
CA VAL A 235 -14.80 4.09 11.46
C VAL A 235 -15.71 3.21 12.30
N ARG A 236 -16.99 3.09 11.91
CA ARG A 236 -17.97 2.25 12.61
C ARG A 236 -17.62 0.77 12.53
N SER A 237 -17.20 0.28 11.36
CA SER A 237 -16.81 -1.14 11.20
C SER A 237 -15.55 -1.48 12.01
N MET A 238 -14.62 -0.54 12.17
CA MET A 238 -13.42 -0.69 12.99
C MET A 238 -13.67 -0.44 14.48
N GLY A 239 -14.83 0.10 14.86
CA GLY A 239 -15.15 0.41 16.25
C GLY A 239 -14.31 1.55 16.84
N ILE A 240 -13.84 2.47 16.00
CA ILE A 240 -13.03 3.61 16.42
C ILE A 240 -13.94 4.64 17.11
N LYS A 241 -13.75 4.86 18.43
CA LYS A 241 -14.63 5.71 19.26
C LYS A 241 -14.10 7.12 19.51
N SER A 242 -12.80 7.36 19.42
CA SER A 242 -12.18 8.64 19.75
C SER A 242 -11.03 8.92 18.78
N CYS A 243 -11.32 9.62 17.70
CA CYS A 243 -10.34 9.98 16.70
C CYS A 243 -10.62 11.39 16.18
N VAL A 244 -9.56 12.20 16.04
CA VAL A 244 -9.61 13.47 15.30
C VAL A 244 -9.22 13.19 13.86
N VAL A 245 -10.16 13.42 12.94
CA VAL A 245 -10.05 13.10 11.52
C VAL A 245 -9.77 14.37 10.74
N VAL A 246 -8.60 14.43 10.11
CA VAL A 246 -8.26 15.56 9.23
C VAL A 246 -8.63 15.17 7.81
N LEU A 247 -9.62 15.85 7.23
CA LEU A 247 -10.20 15.54 5.92
C LEU A 247 -9.58 16.40 4.80
N ASP A 248 -9.75 15.98 3.55
CA ASP A 248 -9.36 16.80 2.39
C ASP A 248 -10.38 17.91 2.04
N ARG A 249 -9.91 18.99 1.41
CA ARG A 249 -10.72 20.10 0.88
C ARG A 249 -11.79 19.61 -0.09
N GLY A 250 -11.55 18.50 -0.79
CA GLY A 250 -12.51 17.86 -1.67
C GLY A 250 -13.79 17.38 -0.97
N PHE A 251 -13.75 17.10 0.34
CA PHE A 251 -14.91 16.62 1.09
C PHE A 251 -15.94 17.72 1.39
N ALA A 252 -15.50 18.98 1.45
CA ALA A 252 -16.35 20.12 1.79
C ALA A 252 -17.45 20.39 0.75
N SER A 253 -17.25 20.01 -0.52
CA SER A 253 -18.23 20.23 -1.58
C SER A 253 -19.39 19.25 -1.57
N TYR A 254 -19.18 18.02 -1.12
CA TYR A 254 -20.17 16.94 -1.28
C TYR A 254 -21.04 16.68 -0.05
N ASN A 255 -20.59 17.09 1.15
CA ASN A 255 -21.20 16.65 2.41
C ASN A 255 -21.54 17.79 3.38
N ARG A 256 -21.79 19.02 2.89
CA ARG A 256 -22.02 20.22 3.72
C ARG A 256 -23.00 20.00 4.87
N ALA A 257 -24.22 19.54 4.58
CA ALA A 257 -25.26 19.38 5.60
C ALA A 257 -24.99 18.23 6.58
N GLU A 258 -24.23 17.21 6.16
CA GLU A 258 -23.95 16.04 6.97
C GLU A 258 -22.77 16.30 7.93
N LEU A 259 -21.72 16.98 7.45
CA LEU A 259 -20.61 17.48 8.27
C LEU A 259 -21.10 18.48 9.33
N MET A 260 -22.10 19.30 9.00
CA MET A 260 -22.69 20.26 9.93
C MET A 260 -23.46 19.61 11.09
N LYS A 261 -23.82 18.33 10.98
CA LYS A 261 -24.56 17.57 12.00
C LYS A 261 -23.73 16.43 12.61
N GLU A 262 -22.42 16.40 12.34
CA GLU A 262 -21.55 15.30 12.75
C GLU A 262 -21.20 15.40 14.24
N LYS A 263 -21.58 14.38 15.01
CA LYS A 263 -21.42 14.32 16.47
C LYS A 263 -20.61 13.14 16.96
N GLU A 264 -20.45 12.11 16.14
CA GLU A 264 -19.78 10.87 16.54
C GLU A 264 -18.27 10.97 16.40
N ILE A 265 -17.79 11.82 15.47
CA ILE A 265 -16.38 11.86 15.09
C ILE A 265 -15.86 13.30 15.16
N LYS A 266 -14.73 13.50 15.83
CA LYS A 266 -14.04 14.80 15.80
C LYS A 266 -13.37 14.98 14.44
N PHE A 267 -13.54 16.14 13.81
CA PHE A 267 -12.98 16.38 12.48
C PHE A 267 -12.35 17.75 12.31
N ILE A 268 -11.44 17.86 11.34
CA ILE A 268 -10.82 19.09 10.85
C ILE A 268 -10.91 19.06 9.34
N LEU A 269 -11.59 20.04 8.75
CA LEU A 269 -11.86 20.11 7.33
C LEU A 269 -11.45 21.48 6.77
N PRO A 270 -10.37 21.58 5.98
CA PRO A 270 -10.04 22.81 5.28
C PRO A 270 -11.13 23.13 4.25
N LEU A 271 -11.61 24.38 4.26
CA LEU A 271 -12.68 24.85 3.40
C LEU A 271 -12.16 25.47 2.10
N ARG A 272 -12.96 25.38 1.03
CA ARG A 272 -12.69 26.14 -0.20
C ARG A 272 -12.93 27.62 0.03
N ARG A 273 -12.15 28.47 -0.66
CA ARG A 273 -12.21 29.93 -0.46
C ARG A 273 -13.58 30.57 -0.76
N ASN A 274 -14.40 29.92 -1.58
CA ASN A 274 -15.74 30.36 -1.97
C ASN A 274 -16.85 29.76 -1.09
N PHE A 275 -16.52 29.16 0.05
CA PHE A 275 -17.52 28.62 0.97
C PHE A 275 -18.27 29.78 1.64
N GLU A 276 -19.59 29.83 1.46
CA GLU A 276 -20.45 30.98 1.82
C GLU A 276 -20.38 31.35 3.31
N ALA A 277 -20.15 30.38 4.20
CA ALA A 277 -20.05 30.62 5.64
C ALA A 277 -18.73 31.27 6.09
N ILE A 278 -17.77 31.50 5.18
CA ILE A 278 -16.48 32.12 5.54
C ILE A 278 -16.62 33.64 5.53
N GLU A 279 -16.41 34.24 6.70
CA GLU A 279 -16.30 35.69 6.86
C GLU A 279 -14.84 36.10 6.96
N TYR A 280 -14.29 36.64 5.87
CA TYR A 280 -12.87 36.98 5.80
C TYR A 280 -12.48 38.24 6.57
N GLU A 281 -13.44 39.08 6.95
CA GLU A 281 -13.17 40.40 7.53
C GLU A 281 -13.32 40.41 9.05
N LEU A 282 -13.31 39.23 9.68
CA LEU A 282 -13.30 39.09 11.13
C LEU A 282 -12.00 39.64 11.73
N GLU A 283 -12.13 40.27 12.90
CA GLU A 283 -10.99 40.70 13.71
C GLU A 283 -10.28 39.47 14.30
N MET A 284 -8.95 39.46 14.25
CA MET A 284 -8.16 38.32 14.72
C MET A 284 -8.17 38.26 16.25
N GLU A 285 -8.46 37.09 16.80
CA GLU A 285 -8.60 36.84 18.24
C GLU A 285 -7.24 36.54 18.91
N GLY A 286 -6.30 35.96 18.16
CA GLY A 286 -4.97 35.64 18.68
C GLY A 286 -3.94 35.34 17.60
N SER A 287 -2.70 35.10 18.02
CA SER A 287 -1.59 34.77 17.14
C SER A 287 -0.63 33.77 17.78
N PHE A 288 0.12 33.05 16.93
CA PHE A 288 1.18 32.14 17.33
C PHE A 288 2.24 32.02 16.22
N ILE A 289 3.39 31.43 16.54
CA ILE A 289 4.49 31.24 15.58
C ILE A 289 4.54 29.77 15.14
N TYR A 290 4.45 29.52 13.84
CA TYR A 290 4.63 28.19 13.25
C TYR A 290 5.74 28.21 12.19
N ARG A 291 6.81 27.43 12.37
CA ARG A 291 7.97 27.37 11.45
C ARG A 291 8.50 28.77 11.05
N LYS A 292 8.65 29.67 12.02
CA LYS A 292 9.07 31.07 11.84
C LYS A 292 8.11 31.92 10.99
N ARG A 293 6.84 31.51 10.86
CA ARG A 293 5.74 32.28 10.26
C ARG A 293 4.80 32.72 11.37
N GLU A 294 4.41 33.98 11.37
CA GLU A 294 3.35 34.50 12.25
C GLU A 294 1.99 34.10 11.67
N ILE A 295 1.21 33.41 12.48
CA ILE A 295 -0.13 32.94 12.14
C ILE A 295 -1.12 33.65 13.05
N ASN A 296 -1.95 34.51 12.47
CA ASN A 296 -3.09 35.11 13.17
C ASN A 296 -4.30 34.20 13.00
N TRP A 297 -5.21 34.21 13.96
CA TRP A 297 -6.42 33.38 13.88
C TRP A 297 -7.62 34.02 14.58
N VAL A 298 -8.80 33.60 14.14
CA VAL A 298 -10.09 33.87 14.80
C VAL A 298 -10.98 32.64 14.66
N LYS A 299 -11.81 32.37 15.67
CA LYS A 299 -12.83 31.33 15.58
C LYS A 299 -14.23 31.94 15.55
N LYS A 300 -15.12 31.31 14.81
CA LYS A 300 -16.54 31.66 14.74
C LYS A 300 -17.39 30.41 14.91
N GLU A 301 -18.39 30.47 15.78
CA GLU A 301 -19.39 29.41 15.92
C GLU A 301 -20.37 29.42 14.73
N VAL A 302 -20.61 28.24 14.16
CA VAL A 302 -21.51 28.03 13.02
C VAL A 302 -22.29 26.74 13.27
N GLY A 303 -23.53 26.88 13.75
CA GLY A 303 -24.34 25.75 14.19
C GLY A 303 -23.73 25.11 15.43
N GLU A 304 -23.43 23.82 15.39
CA GLU A 304 -22.75 23.08 16.48
C GLU A 304 -21.23 22.94 16.24
N ASN A 305 -20.71 23.63 15.22
CA ASN A 305 -19.31 23.56 14.79
C ASN A 305 -18.63 24.94 14.87
N PHE A 306 -17.34 24.96 14.58
CA PHE A 306 -16.50 26.15 14.55
C PHE A 306 -15.83 26.31 13.18
N ILE A 307 -15.82 27.53 12.66
CA ILE A 307 -14.96 27.94 11.57
C ILE A 307 -13.77 28.68 12.18
N TYR A 308 -12.58 28.13 11.98
CA TYR A 308 -11.32 28.79 12.27
C TYR A 308 -10.81 29.45 11.00
N LEU A 309 -10.59 30.76 11.05
CA LEU A 309 -9.96 31.53 10.00
C LEU A 309 -8.56 31.90 10.45
N TYR A 310 -7.57 31.48 9.68
CA TYR A 310 -6.17 31.78 9.88
C TYR A 310 -5.68 32.78 8.84
N GLU A 311 -4.72 33.62 9.19
CA GLU A 311 -3.96 34.46 8.28
C GLU A 311 -2.46 34.20 8.48
N ASP A 312 -1.81 33.65 7.45
CA ASP A 312 -0.36 33.48 7.40
C ASP A 312 0.26 34.72 6.74
N VAL A 313 0.97 35.52 7.54
CA VAL A 313 1.51 36.83 7.12
C VAL A 313 2.45 36.68 5.92
N LYS A 314 3.24 35.60 5.88
CA LYS A 314 4.18 35.34 4.80
C LYS A 314 3.46 34.88 3.54
N LEU A 315 2.47 33.98 3.68
CA LEU A 315 1.66 33.52 2.55
C LEU A 315 0.86 34.67 1.93
N ARG A 316 0.37 35.60 2.75
CA ARG A 316 -0.32 36.81 2.27
C ARG A 316 0.58 37.64 1.37
N ALA A 317 1.82 37.89 1.78
CA ALA A 317 2.80 38.62 0.98
C ALA A 317 3.13 37.89 -0.33
N GLU A 318 3.36 36.57 -0.26
CA GLU A 318 3.61 35.73 -1.45
C GLU A 318 2.44 35.79 -2.46
N GLU A 319 1.20 35.68 -1.98
CA GLU A 319 0.00 35.76 -2.83
C GLU A 319 -0.22 37.17 -3.41
N GLU A 320 0.10 38.22 -2.65
CA GLU A 320 0.02 39.60 -3.12
C GLU A 320 1.04 39.88 -4.24
N THR A 321 2.29 39.45 -4.07
CA THR A 321 3.32 39.55 -5.12
C THR A 321 2.90 38.78 -6.38
N THR A 322 2.47 37.53 -6.23
CA THR A 322 1.99 36.70 -7.36
C THR A 322 0.84 37.37 -8.09
N PHE A 323 -0.07 38.02 -7.36
CA PHE A 323 -1.20 38.72 -7.97
C PHE A 323 -0.75 39.96 -8.75
N ILE A 324 0.23 40.71 -8.25
CA ILE A 324 0.81 41.86 -8.94
C ILE A 324 1.47 41.43 -10.25
N GLU A 325 2.27 40.37 -10.23
CA GLU A 325 2.86 39.78 -11.44
C GLU A 325 1.78 39.41 -12.47
N MET A 326 0.67 38.80 -12.04
CA MET A 326 -0.46 38.49 -12.93
C MET A 326 -1.16 39.74 -13.51
N MET A 327 -1.10 40.89 -12.81
CA MET A 327 -1.62 42.15 -13.35
C MET A 327 -0.67 42.74 -14.39
N GLU A 328 0.64 42.65 -14.17
CA GLU A 328 1.65 43.08 -15.16
C GLU A 328 1.55 42.25 -16.45
N ASP A 329 1.30 40.94 -16.32
CA ASP A 329 1.02 40.01 -17.42
C ASP A 329 -0.35 40.25 -18.11
N GLY A 330 -1.17 41.18 -17.62
CA GLY A 330 -2.53 41.45 -18.14
C GLY A 330 -3.57 40.36 -17.87
N LYS A 331 -3.26 39.35 -17.04
CA LYS A 331 -4.17 38.24 -16.69
C LYS A 331 -5.21 38.62 -15.63
N ARG A 332 -4.97 39.69 -14.85
CA ARG A 332 -5.83 40.17 -13.76
C ARG A 332 -5.90 41.69 -13.75
N THR A 333 -6.97 42.24 -13.16
CA THR A 333 -7.15 43.69 -13.03
C THR A 333 -6.98 44.18 -11.60
N ARG A 334 -6.79 45.50 -11.44
CA ARG A 334 -6.76 46.13 -10.12
C ARG A 334 -8.06 45.99 -9.33
N ARG A 335 -9.21 45.90 -10.02
CA ARG A 335 -10.51 45.61 -9.39
C ARG A 335 -10.55 44.20 -8.81
N ASP A 336 -9.98 43.22 -9.53
CA ASP A 336 -9.87 41.85 -9.03
C ASP A 336 -8.97 41.78 -7.80
N MET A 337 -7.86 42.54 -7.78
CA MET A 337 -6.98 42.64 -6.62
C MET A 337 -7.74 43.09 -5.38
N ILE A 338 -8.48 44.21 -5.46
CA ILE A 338 -9.24 44.74 -4.33
C ILE A 338 -10.23 43.70 -3.79
N LYS A 339 -10.88 42.94 -4.68
CA LYS A 339 -11.86 41.92 -4.31
C LYS A 339 -11.22 40.68 -3.65
N GLU A 340 -10.07 40.25 -4.15
CA GLU A 340 -9.40 39.03 -3.67
C GLU A 340 -8.44 39.27 -2.50
N ARG A 341 -7.95 40.50 -2.31
CA ARG A 341 -6.97 40.85 -1.27
C ARG A 341 -7.40 40.44 0.13
N LYS A 342 -8.71 40.53 0.42
CA LYS A 342 -9.27 40.11 1.71
C LYS A 342 -9.10 38.61 2.01
N LYS A 343 -8.79 37.79 1.01
CA LYS A 343 -8.57 36.34 1.13
C LYS A 343 -7.08 35.96 1.14
N PHE A 344 -6.17 36.90 0.87
CA PHE A 344 -4.76 36.60 0.74
C PHE A 344 -4.17 36.07 2.05
N GLY A 345 -3.42 34.98 1.96
CA GLY A 345 -2.84 34.31 3.11
C GLY A 345 -3.85 33.68 4.06
N LYS A 346 -5.15 33.70 3.73
CA LYS A 346 -6.21 33.19 4.60
C LYS A 346 -6.54 31.72 4.34
N ILE A 347 -6.65 30.98 5.43
CA ILE A 347 -6.97 29.55 5.45
C ILE A 347 -8.17 29.38 6.37
N ALA A 348 -9.29 28.88 5.84
CA ALA A 348 -10.48 28.59 6.64
C ALA A 348 -10.60 27.08 6.89
N ILE A 349 -10.92 26.71 8.12
CA ILE A 349 -11.05 25.33 8.58
C ILE A 349 -12.37 25.19 9.33
N LEU A 350 -13.19 24.21 8.95
CA LEU A 350 -14.35 23.78 9.70
C LEU A 350 -13.96 22.63 10.64
N SER A 351 -14.35 22.73 11.91
CA SER A 351 -14.12 21.68 12.89
C SER A 351 -15.21 21.67 13.96
N ASN A 352 -15.56 20.49 14.47
CA ASN A 352 -16.39 20.34 15.67
C ASN A 352 -15.56 20.28 16.97
N ILE A 353 -14.25 20.55 16.88
CA ILE A 353 -13.34 20.65 18.02
C ILE A 353 -13.36 22.09 18.52
N ASN A 354 -13.74 22.28 19.78
CA ASN A 354 -13.60 23.54 20.50
C ASN A 354 -12.22 23.57 21.17
N GLY A 355 -11.21 24.04 20.44
CA GLY A 355 -9.82 24.13 20.88
C GLY A 355 -9.26 25.53 20.63
N SER A 356 -7.99 25.73 20.99
CA SER A 356 -7.28 26.96 20.60
C SER A 356 -7.02 26.97 19.09
N GLY A 357 -6.86 28.16 18.49
CA GLY A 357 -6.49 28.23 17.08
C GLY A 357 -5.16 27.54 16.78
N GLU A 358 -4.17 27.63 17.67
CA GLU A 358 -2.90 26.91 17.52
C GLU A 358 -3.09 25.40 17.51
N GLU A 359 -3.85 24.84 18.45
CA GLU A 359 -4.11 23.40 18.53
C GLU A 359 -4.75 22.86 17.25
N VAL A 360 -5.83 23.49 16.78
CA VAL A 360 -6.53 23.07 15.56
C VAL A 360 -5.65 23.25 14.32
N TYR A 361 -4.82 24.30 14.27
CA TYR A 361 -3.89 24.51 13.17
C TYR A 361 -2.80 23.44 13.13
N LEU A 362 -2.23 23.08 14.27
CA LEU A 362 -1.21 22.03 14.37
C LEU A 362 -1.78 20.68 13.94
N LEU A 363 -2.98 20.33 14.40
CA LEU A 363 -3.68 19.12 13.95
C LEU A 363 -3.95 19.16 12.44
N TYR A 364 -4.37 20.30 11.88
CA TYR A 364 -4.49 20.47 10.43
C TYR A 364 -3.17 20.22 9.70
N LYS A 365 -2.06 20.77 10.21
CA LYS A 365 -0.73 20.61 9.61
C LYS A 365 -0.21 19.18 9.66
N GLN A 366 -0.63 18.37 10.62
CA GLN A 366 -0.28 16.96 10.67
C GLN A 366 -0.74 16.20 9.41
N ARG A 367 -1.76 16.68 8.68
CA ARG A 367 -2.21 16.14 7.38
C ARG A 367 -1.07 15.96 6.37
N GLU A 368 -0.07 16.85 6.38
CA GLU A 368 1.11 16.75 5.51
C GLU A 368 1.74 15.34 5.59
N SER A 369 1.68 14.68 6.75
CA SER A 369 2.21 13.32 6.97
C SER A 369 1.48 12.26 6.13
N VAL A 370 0.16 12.41 5.92
CA VAL A 370 -0.61 11.46 5.10
C VAL A 370 -0.31 11.65 3.62
N GLU A 371 -0.12 12.91 3.19
CA GLU A 371 0.29 13.21 1.81
C GLU A 371 1.67 12.62 1.51
N VAL A 372 2.62 12.77 2.44
CA VAL A 372 3.93 12.10 2.36
C VAL A 372 3.77 10.58 2.32
N ALA A 373 2.82 10.01 3.06
CA ALA A 373 2.58 8.57 3.05
C ALA A 373 2.03 8.07 1.71
N PHE A 374 1.12 8.83 1.10
CA PHE A 374 0.64 8.51 -0.24
C PHE A 374 1.73 8.67 -1.30
N ASP A 375 2.54 9.71 -1.19
CA ASP A 375 3.66 9.95 -2.09
C ASP A 375 4.67 8.79 -2.01
N ALA A 376 5.07 8.39 -0.79
CA ALA A 376 5.93 7.23 -0.57
C ALA A 376 5.32 5.94 -1.12
N MET A 377 4.03 5.72 -0.91
CA MET A 377 3.35 4.52 -1.40
C MET A 377 3.33 4.45 -2.94
N LYS A 378 3.10 5.60 -3.61
CA LYS A 378 2.99 5.67 -5.08
C LYS A 378 4.36 5.71 -5.77
N ASN A 379 5.27 6.53 -5.27
CA ASN A 379 6.52 6.80 -5.96
C ASN A 379 7.67 5.92 -5.46
N GLU A 380 7.84 5.79 -4.14
CA GLU A 380 8.95 5.03 -3.57
C GLU A 380 8.70 3.51 -3.61
N LEU A 381 7.47 3.09 -3.32
CA LEU A 381 7.08 1.67 -3.31
C LEU A 381 6.45 1.19 -4.63
N GLU A 382 6.23 2.08 -5.59
CA GLU A 382 5.51 1.85 -6.86
C GLU A 382 4.23 1.00 -6.71
N SER A 383 3.48 1.24 -5.63
CA SER A 383 2.30 0.44 -5.30
C SER A 383 1.03 0.91 -6.01
N ASP A 384 1.15 1.87 -6.93
CA ASP A 384 0.12 2.26 -7.88
C ASP A 384 0.01 1.31 -9.07
N LYS A 385 1.02 0.47 -9.32
CA LYS A 385 1.07 -0.48 -10.44
C LYS A 385 0.62 -1.88 -9.99
N THR A 386 -0.68 -2.07 -9.86
CA THR A 386 -1.23 -3.36 -9.41
C THR A 386 -1.10 -4.47 -10.46
N TYR A 387 -1.42 -4.17 -11.73
CA TYR A 387 -1.53 -5.14 -12.83
C TYR A 387 -2.46 -6.34 -12.53
N LEU A 388 -3.48 -6.12 -11.69
CA LEU A 388 -4.43 -7.14 -11.27
C LEU A 388 -5.80 -6.91 -11.91
N SER A 389 -6.58 -7.99 -12.03
CA SER A 389 -7.91 -7.99 -12.65
C SER A 389 -9.00 -8.55 -11.74
N ASP A 390 -8.68 -8.83 -10.47
CA ASP A 390 -9.57 -9.39 -9.47
C ASP A 390 -9.61 -8.47 -8.24
N ASP A 391 -10.81 -8.15 -7.75
CA ASP A 391 -10.99 -7.17 -6.67
C ASP A 391 -10.37 -7.63 -5.34
N ASP A 392 -10.46 -8.92 -5.02
CA ASP A 392 -9.86 -9.48 -3.80
C ASP A 392 -8.34 -9.47 -3.91
N ALA A 393 -7.78 -9.86 -5.06
CA ALA A 393 -6.35 -9.74 -5.29
C ALA A 393 -5.85 -8.29 -5.13
N VAL A 394 -6.63 -7.29 -5.58
CA VAL A 394 -6.29 -5.86 -5.38
C VAL A 394 -6.30 -5.50 -3.90
N ARG A 395 -7.30 -5.95 -3.12
CA ARG A 395 -7.35 -5.74 -1.67
C ARG A 395 -6.14 -6.36 -0.97
N GLY A 396 -5.80 -7.61 -1.29
CA GLY A 396 -4.61 -8.26 -0.76
C GLY A 396 -3.32 -7.54 -1.15
N TYR A 397 -3.23 -7.05 -2.39
CA TYR A 397 -2.09 -6.27 -2.85
C TYR A 397 -1.89 -4.99 -2.03
N PHE A 398 -2.97 -4.25 -1.75
CA PHE A 398 -2.89 -3.08 -0.88
C PHE A 398 -2.53 -3.46 0.56
N PHE A 399 -3.00 -4.59 1.08
CA PHE A 399 -2.58 -5.09 2.39
C PHE A 399 -1.06 -5.33 2.45
N ILE A 400 -0.48 -6.01 1.45
CA ILE A 400 0.98 -6.20 1.36
C ILE A 400 1.73 -4.86 1.21
N SER A 401 1.17 -3.94 0.42
CA SER A 401 1.73 -2.61 0.23
C SER A 401 1.69 -1.80 1.53
N PHE A 402 0.67 -1.99 2.37
CA PHE A 402 0.61 -1.42 3.70
C PHE A 402 1.72 -1.92 4.61
N ILE A 403 2.04 -3.22 4.61
CA ILE A 403 3.16 -3.77 5.40
C ILE A 403 4.47 -3.08 4.99
N SER A 404 4.67 -2.91 3.68
CA SER A 404 5.85 -2.22 3.13
C SER A 404 5.90 -0.75 3.57
N LEU A 405 4.76 -0.06 3.50
CA LEU A 405 4.62 1.34 3.90
C LEU A 405 4.81 1.54 5.41
N TYR A 406 4.31 0.61 6.23
CA TYR A 406 4.55 0.61 7.67
C TYR A 406 6.05 0.56 7.96
N ILE A 407 6.76 -0.39 7.36
CA ILE A 407 8.22 -0.54 7.52
C ILE A 407 8.95 0.74 7.06
N TYR A 408 8.57 1.32 5.92
CA TYR A 408 9.14 2.60 5.44
C TYR A 408 9.02 3.73 6.48
N PHE A 409 7.83 3.92 7.06
CA PHE A 409 7.62 4.94 8.08
C PHE A 409 8.34 4.62 9.40
N ARG A 410 8.51 3.35 9.75
CA ARG A 410 9.35 2.95 10.89
C ARG A 410 10.82 3.32 10.67
N ILE A 411 11.36 3.09 9.47
CA ILE A 411 12.72 3.54 9.12
C ILE A 411 12.82 5.07 9.24
N LEU A 412 11.84 5.81 8.68
CA LEU A 412 11.80 7.27 8.80
C LEU A 412 11.79 7.74 10.26
N ASN A 413 11.04 7.07 11.13
CA ASN A 413 11.00 7.39 12.55
C ASN A 413 12.35 7.13 13.23
N ILE A 414 13.03 6.02 12.90
CA ILE A 414 14.38 5.73 13.40
C ILE A 414 15.37 6.81 12.94
N LEU A 415 15.34 7.20 11.67
CA LEU A 415 16.17 8.28 11.12
C LEU A 415 15.89 9.62 11.82
N ARG A 416 14.61 9.92 12.11
CA ARG A 416 14.20 11.12 12.86
C ARG A 416 14.81 11.13 14.26
N GLN A 417 14.66 10.04 15.00
CA GLN A 417 15.18 9.90 16.37
C GLN A 417 16.71 10.03 16.42
N LYS A 418 17.41 9.60 15.37
CA LYS A 418 18.87 9.72 15.24
C LYS A 418 19.34 11.04 14.62
N ASN A 419 18.44 11.98 14.32
CA ASN A 419 18.75 13.25 13.64
C ASN A 419 19.49 13.06 12.29
N LEU A 420 19.12 12.03 11.54
CA LEU A 420 19.70 11.70 10.23
C LEU A 420 18.83 12.16 9.04
N ILE A 421 17.64 12.72 9.31
CA ILE A 421 16.77 13.29 8.28
C ILE A 421 17.54 14.38 7.50
N GLY A 422 17.50 14.29 6.17
CA GLY A 422 18.18 15.21 5.26
C GLY A 422 19.65 14.84 4.94
N LYS A 423 20.21 13.83 5.63
CA LYS A 423 21.50 13.22 5.28
C LYS A 423 21.34 11.86 4.62
N MET A 424 20.29 11.15 5.00
CA MET A 424 19.93 9.83 4.49
C MET A 424 18.42 9.76 4.31
N SER A 425 18.00 9.09 3.24
CA SER A 425 16.62 8.71 2.96
C SER A 425 16.42 7.22 3.29
N PRO A 426 15.17 6.75 3.47
CA PRO A 426 14.91 5.32 3.71
C PRO A 426 15.33 4.39 2.57
N ASN A 427 15.57 4.92 1.37
CA ASN A 427 15.92 4.14 0.17
C ASN A 427 17.44 4.10 -0.11
N GLU A 428 18.23 4.85 0.67
CA GLU A 428 19.70 4.81 0.67
C GLU A 428 20.20 3.81 1.71
#